data_AF-A0A4Y9LLN6-F1
#
_entry.id   AF-A0A4Y9LLN6-F1
#
_cell.length_a   1.000
_cell.length_b   1.000
_cell.length_c   1.000
_cell.angle_alpha   90.00
_cell.angle_beta   90.00
_cell.angle_gamma   90.00
#
_symmetry.space_group_name_H-M   'P 1'
#
loop_
_entity.id
_entity.type
_entity.pdbx_description
1 polymer ?
#
loop_
_entity_poly.entity_id
_entity_poly.type
_entity_poly.pdbx_seq_one_letter_code
_entity_poly.pdbx_strand_id
1 'polypeptide(L)' 'MADVEASVRDRINGDRDCTEQALAQMDLRRKINLLIGEWKAAGGGDVLPDVHDRVRLRLVKTVGIPGRAATRR' A
#
# COMPACT_ATOMS: atom_id res chain seq x y z
N MET A 1 37.43 -24.88 -31.75
CA MET A 1 37.39 -24.09 -30.50
C MET A 1 36.38 -22.94 -30.55
N ALA A 2 36.26 -22.20 -31.66
CA ALA A 2 35.31 -21.09 -31.80
C ALA A 2 33.84 -21.46 -31.52
N ASP A 3 33.40 -22.65 -31.94
CA ASP A 3 32.01 -23.12 -31.73
C ASP A 3 31.67 -23.37 -30.25
N VAL A 4 32.66 -23.81 -29.47
CA VAL A 4 32.50 -24.05 -28.03
C VAL A 4 32.41 -22.72 -27.29
N GLU A 5 33.23 -21.74 -27.66
CA GLU A 5 33.15 -20.38 -27.12
C GLU A 5 31.84 -19.66 -27.51
N ALA A 6 31.33 -19.88 -28.71
CA ALA A 6 30.04 -19.34 -29.14
C ALA A 6 28.89 -19.94 -28.33
N SER A 7 28.88 -21.27 -28.14
CA SER A 7 27.88 -21.96 -27.31
C SER A 7 27.93 -21.56 -25.83
N VAL A 8 29.13 -21.31 -25.28
CA VAL A 8 29.30 -20.80 -23.91
C VAL A 8 28.78 -19.37 -23.80
N ARG A 9 29.08 -18.49 -24.78
CA ARG A 9 28.52 -17.14 -24.83
C ARG A 9 27.01 -17.14 -24.98
N ASP A 10 26.43 -18.00 -25.81
CA ASP A 10 24.98 -18.12 -25.96
C ASP A 10 24.32 -18.66 -24.69
N ARG A 11 24.97 -19.54 -23.92
CA ARG A 11 24.46 -20.02 -22.62
C ARG A 11 24.57 -18.98 -21.50
N ILE A 12 25.60 -18.14 -21.54
CA ILE A 12 25.77 -17.01 -20.62
C ILE A 12 24.76 -15.90 -20.96
N ASN A 13 24.65 -15.54 -22.24
CA ASN A 13 23.71 -14.52 -22.74
C ASN A 13 22.24 -14.99 -22.75
N GLY A 14 22.00 -16.30 -22.74
CA GLY A 14 20.67 -16.91 -22.63
C GLY A 14 20.09 -16.91 -21.21
N ASP A 15 20.83 -16.34 -20.25
CA ASP A 15 20.32 -15.69 -19.06
C ASP A 15 19.21 -16.45 -18.31
N ARG A 16 19.57 -17.62 -17.78
CA ARG A 16 18.83 -18.21 -16.64
C ARG A 16 19.21 -17.59 -15.31
N ASP A 17 19.99 -16.51 -15.32
CA ASP A 17 20.28 -15.75 -14.12
C ASP A 17 19.12 -14.77 -13.88
N CYS A 18 17.99 -15.31 -13.46
CA CYS A 18 16.85 -14.50 -13.06
C CYS A 18 17.13 -13.70 -11.77
N THR A 19 18.36 -13.67 -11.26
CA THR A 19 18.72 -12.99 -10.01
C THR A 19 18.39 -11.51 -10.07
N GLU A 20 18.75 -10.79 -11.12
CA GLU A 20 18.43 -9.34 -11.22
C GLU A 20 16.93 -9.09 -11.27
N GLN A 21 16.21 -9.88 -12.06
CA GLN A 21 14.75 -9.78 -12.20
C GLN A 21 14.04 -10.18 -10.88
N ALA A 22 14.55 -11.20 -10.18
CA ALA A 22 14.06 -11.64 -8.89
C ALA A 22 14.32 -10.59 -7.80
N LEU A 23 15.51 -9.98 -7.79
CA LEU A 23 15.85 -8.87 -6.89
C LEU A 23 14.94 -7.66 -7.13
N ALA A 24 14.72 -7.29 -8.39
CA ALA A 24 13.78 -6.22 -8.76
C ALA A 24 12.34 -6.54 -8.31
N GLN A 25 11.90 -7.78 -8.47
CA GLN A 25 10.58 -8.23 -8.02
C GLN A 25 10.44 -8.22 -6.49
N MET A 26 11.49 -8.64 -5.77
CA MET A 26 11.52 -8.60 -4.30
C MET A 26 11.46 -7.18 -3.77
N ASP A 27 12.18 -6.24 -4.40
CA ASP A 27 12.13 -4.82 -4.05
C ASP A 27 10.74 -4.22 -4.31
N LEU A 28 10.13 -4.52 -5.46
CA LEU A 28 8.77 -4.08 -5.76
C LEU A 28 7.76 -4.63 -4.73
N ARG A 29 7.89 -5.90 -4.35
CA ARG A 29 7.03 -6.51 -3.33
C ARG A 29 7.18 -5.83 -1.97
N ARG A 30 8.41 -5.43 -1.59
CA ARG A 30 8.65 -4.66 -0.36
C ARG A 30 7.94 -3.31 -0.41
N LYS A 31 8.06 -2.57 -1.52
CA LYS A 31 7.40 -1.27 -1.72
C LYS A 31 5.87 -1.39 -1.63
N ILE A 32 5.29 -2.40 -2.29
CA ILE A 32 3.84 -2.64 -2.23
C ILE A 32 3.39 -2.96 -0.81
N ASN A 33 4.11 -3.81 -0.08
CA ASN A 33 3.76 -4.14 1.30
C ASN A 33 3.79 -2.91 2.22
N LEU A 34 4.76 -2.01 2.03
CA LEU A 34 4.83 -0.76 2.77
C LEU A 34 3.60 0.13 2.48
N LEU A 35 3.27 0.33 1.20
CA LEU A 35 2.09 1.09 0.80
C LEU A 35 0.78 0.50 1.33
N ILE A 36 0.65 -0.83 1.32
CA ILE A 36 -0.50 -1.52 1.93
C ILE A 36 -0.55 -1.27 3.43
N GLY A 37 0.61 -1.29 4.11
CA GLY A 37 0.72 -0.98 5.54
C GLY A 37 0.26 0.44 5.85
N GLU A 38 0.74 1.42 5.09
CA GLU A 38 0.34 2.83 5.22
C GLU A 38 -1.15 3.04 4.93
N TRP A 39 -1.66 2.42 3.87
CA TRP A 39 -3.09 2.44 3.53
C TRP A 39 -3.94 1.87 4.68
N LYS A 40 -3.54 0.73 5.26
CA LYS A 40 -4.22 0.14 6.42
C LYS A 40 -4.15 1.03 7.65
N ALA A 41 -2.98 1.60 7.96
CA ALA A 41 -2.81 2.51 9.09
C ALA A 41 -3.67 3.79 8.95
N ALA A 42 -3.96 4.21 7.71
CA ALA A 42 -4.88 5.30 7.41
C ALA A 42 -6.37 4.90 7.51
N GLY A 43 -6.70 3.69 7.97
CA GLY A 43 -8.07 3.16 8.04
C GLY A 43 -8.53 2.48 6.75
N GLY A 44 -7.61 2.19 5.84
CA GLY A 44 -7.88 1.42 4.63
C GLY A 44 -8.16 -0.05 4.94
N GLY A 45 -9.33 -0.53 4.56
CA GLY A 45 -9.74 -1.92 4.77
C GLY A 45 -10.61 -2.14 6.00
N ASP A 46 -10.71 -1.15 6.90
CA ASP A 46 -11.81 -1.11 7.86
C ASP A 46 -13.12 -0.85 7.12
N VAL A 47 -14.19 -1.53 7.54
CA VAL A 47 -15.53 -1.25 7.03
C VAL A 47 -15.85 0.19 7.39
N LEU A 48 -16.04 1.04 6.37
CA LEU A 48 -16.51 2.41 6.60
C LEU A 48 -17.77 2.36 7.46
N PRO A 49 -17.88 3.18 8.52
CA PRO A 49 -19.06 3.17 9.37
C PRO A 49 -20.29 3.38 8.49
N ASP A 50 -21.31 2.55 8.72
CA ASP A 50 -22.56 2.63 7.99
C ASP A 50 -23.27 3.97 8.27
N VAL A 51 -24.36 4.26 7.56
CA VAL A 51 -25.07 5.54 7.73
C VAL A 51 -25.52 5.74 9.19
N HIS A 52 -25.89 4.67 9.89
CA HIS A 52 -26.35 4.72 11.27
C HIS A 52 -25.19 5.02 12.24
N ASP A 53 -24.04 4.37 12.06
CA ASP A 53 -22.81 4.62 12.81
C ASP A 53 -22.31 6.06 12.60
N ARG A 54 -22.42 6.58 11.38
CA ARG A 54 -22.08 7.98 11.07
C ARG A 54 -22.98 8.97 11.80
N VAL A 55 -24.29 8.71 11.85
CA VAL A 55 -25.25 9.56 12.58
C VAL A 55 -24.96 9.53 14.07
N ARG A 56 -24.69 8.34 14.65
CA ARG A 56 -24.31 8.19 16.06
C ARG A 56 -23.01 8.93 16.39
N LEU A 57 -21.98 8.81 15.56
CA LEU A 57 -20.71 9.54 15.71
C LEU A 57 -20.89 11.06 15.64
N ARG A 58 -21.73 11.55 14.70
CA ARG A 58 -22.08 12.97 14.64
C ARG A 58 -22.76 13.43 15.90
N LEU A 59 -23.74 12.68 16.41
CA LEU A 59 -24.46 13.03 17.63
C LEU A 59 -23.52 13.11 18.85
N VAL A 60 -22.62 12.14 19.01
CA VAL A 60 -21.60 12.16 20.07
C VAL A 60 -20.68 13.37 19.95
N LYS A 61 -20.26 13.71 18.72
CA LYS A 61 -19.46 14.93 18.48
C LYS A 61 -20.23 16.21 18.83
N THR A 62 -21.54 16.27 18.58
CA THR A 62 -22.39 17.42 18.94
C THR A 62 -22.58 17.52 20.45
N VAL A 63 -22.75 16.39 21.15
CA VAL A 63 -22.88 16.35 22.63
C VAL A 63 -21.57 16.72 23.33
N GLY A 64 -20.42 16.38 22.73
CA GLY A 64 -19.09 16.74 23.23
C GLY A 64 -18.64 18.18 22.98
N ILE A 65 -19.40 18.99 22.22
CA ILE A 65 -19.15 20.42 22.06
C ILE A 65 -20.20 21.15 22.91
N PRO A 66 -19.87 21.62 24.14
CA PRO A 66 -20.77 22.51 24.85
C PRO A 66 -20.90 23.78 24.02
N GLY A 67 -22.14 24.11 23.65
CA GLY A 67 -22.48 25.14 22.68
C GLY A 67 -21.70 26.42 22.89
N ARG A 68 -20.96 26.84 21.84
CA ARG A 68 -20.46 28.21 21.72
C ARG A 68 -21.70 29.10 21.63
N ALA A 69 -21.99 29.79 22.74
CA ALA A 69 -23.14 30.67 22.90
C ALA A 69 -23.28 31.61 21.70
N ALA A 70 -24.38 31.48 20.96
CA ALA A 70 -24.82 32.48 20.02
C ALA A 70 -25.64 33.51 20.81
N THR A 71 -24.96 34.52 21.35
CA THR A 71 -25.61 35.74 21.83
C THR A 71 -26.24 36.43 20.63
N ARG A 72 -27.57 36.41 20.53
CA ARG A 72 -28.33 37.26 19.61
C ARG A 72 -29.04 38.31 20.44
N ARG A 73 -28.63 39.57 20.24
CA ARG A 73 -29.29 40.78 20.75
C ARG A 73 -30.75 40.83 20.30
#